data_AF-A0A117SH84-F1
#
_entry.id   AF-A0A117SH84-F1
#
_cell.length_a   1.000
_cell.length_b   1.000
_cell.length_c   1.000
_cell.angle_alpha   90.00
_cell.angle_beta   90.00
_cell.angle_gamma   90.00
#
_symmetry.space_group_name_H-M   'P 1'
#
loop_
_entity.id
_entity.type
_entity.pdbx_description
1 polymer ?
#
loop_
_entity_poly.entity_id
_entity_poly.type
_entity_poly.pdbx_seq_one_letter_code
_entity_poly.pdbx_strand_id
1 'polypeptide(L)'
;MSVQITSKDKMVTRRNGDGFNVIPEGTGNDELDKAIKIAGYSYDQKQDIFYSTIDPWQRDIGYCRLYDELAAPFGMIIDCEPIYFEYLEKEWMIVFWKGQYDLVTGAEIGLYTRAVDLNILGFSGAYYDCVSNTDLLEMSYTLKKNGNRLFSREGKHWWLTGFKLGEFSNPSELTMDINITLPNVRMRDAFVSGLWNAGYPLDEFNRNGNTISFTFSNPHTPPPLTRKPTTDRIIQSKNQFLCEKFQEITGSSNTIQDKVKALEKQSPELYHMLIRTGKSKQSYETFSGWLTRNKNK
;
A
#
# COMPACT_ATOMS: atom_id res chain seq x y z
N MET A 1 -31.21 15.74 -31.16
CA MET A 1 -32.06 15.69 -29.96
C MET A 1 -31.59 14.53 -29.11
N SER A 2 -31.02 14.91 -27.97
CA SER A 2 -30.36 14.10 -26.96
C SER A 2 -31.36 13.65 -25.90
N VAL A 3 -31.29 12.38 -25.49
CA VAL A 3 -31.73 11.95 -24.15
C VAL A 3 -30.73 10.89 -23.67
N GLN A 4 -30.07 11.21 -22.56
CA GLN A 4 -29.18 10.34 -21.80
C GLN A 4 -29.97 9.24 -21.09
N ILE A 5 -29.42 8.04 -21.03
CA ILE A 5 -29.83 7.01 -20.06
C ILE A 5 -28.61 6.68 -19.21
N THR A 6 -28.62 7.18 -17.98
CA THR A 6 -27.75 6.75 -16.88
C THR A 6 -28.40 5.54 -16.19
N SER A 7 -27.63 4.48 -15.93
CA SER A 7 -28.04 3.38 -15.03
C SER A 7 -26.88 3.06 -14.09
N LYS A 8 -26.95 3.53 -12.84
CA LYS A 8 -27.49 2.87 -11.63
C LYS A 8 -26.44 2.00 -10.94
N ASP A 9 -25.78 2.64 -9.97
CA ASP A 9 -25.09 1.99 -8.87
C ASP A 9 -26.01 0.98 -8.17
N LYS A 10 -25.47 -0.21 -7.91
CA LYS A 10 -26.18 -1.28 -7.21
C LYS A 10 -26.21 -0.99 -5.71
N MET A 11 -27.35 -0.51 -5.22
CA MET A 11 -27.70 -0.55 -3.80
C MET A 11 -27.97 -2.01 -3.39
N VAL A 12 -27.16 -2.55 -2.48
CA VAL A 12 -27.46 -3.80 -1.79
C VAL A 12 -28.27 -3.45 -0.54
N THR A 13 -29.54 -3.86 -0.51
CA THR A 13 -30.41 -3.69 0.66
C THR A 13 -30.50 -5.01 1.45
N ARG A 14 -30.27 -4.94 2.76
CA ARG A 14 -30.70 -5.95 3.73
C ARG A 14 -31.49 -5.26 4.86
N ARG A 15 -32.68 -5.78 5.15
CA ARG A 15 -33.57 -5.43 6.29
C ARG A 15 -33.06 -6.15 7.55
N ASN A 16 -33.13 -5.67 8.79
CA ASN A 16 -33.94 -4.65 9.49
C ASN A 16 -33.20 -4.15 10.75
N GLY A 17 -33.54 -2.94 11.21
CA GLY A 17 -33.59 -2.63 12.65
C GLY A 17 -32.35 -2.03 13.29
N ASP A 18 -32.10 -0.74 13.04
CA ASP A 18 -31.57 0.30 13.94
C ASP A 18 -30.83 1.36 13.11
N GLY A 19 -31.02 2.63 13.46
CA GLY A 19 -30.72 3.79 12.62
C GLY A 19 -29.37 3.72 11.91
N PHE A 20 -29.40 3.65 10.59
CA PHE A 20 -28.22 3.84 9.76
C PHE A 20 -27.79 5.30 9.87
N ASN A 21 -26.83 5.58 10.74
CA ASN A 21 -25.85 6.61 10.43
C ASN A 21 -25.10 6.09 9.20
N VAL A 22 -25.58 6.45 8.00
CA VAL A 22 -24.80 6.32 6.77
C VAL A 22 -23.61 7.24 6.96
N ILE A 23 -22.50 6.68 7.42
CA ILE A 23 -21.23 7.38 7.44
C ILE A 23 -20.91 7.64 5.97
N PRO A 24 -20.78 8.90 5.53
CA PRO A 24 -20.42 9.20 4.16
C PRO A 24 -19.12 8.47 3.80
N GLU A 25 -19.10 7.74 2.69
CA GLU A 25 -17.84 7.27 2.13
C GLU A 25 -17.05 8.48 1.62
N GLY A 26 -15.79 8.60 2.03
CA GLY A 26 -14.90 9.69 1.61
C GLY A 26 -14.52 10.66 2.72
N THR A 27 -13.72 11.64 2.36
CA THR A 27 -13.19 12.65 3.28
C THR A 27 -14.16 13.81 3.48
N GLY A 28 -15.27 13.90 2.74
CA GLY A 28 -16.23 15.02 2.80
C GLY A 28 -15.65 16.36 2.35
N ASN A 29 -14.53 16.34 1.63
CA ASN A 29 -13.96 17.46 0.89
C ASN A 29 -13.80 17.02 -0.57
N ASP A 30 -14.59 17.60 -1.47
CA ASP A 30 -14.65 17.20 -2.88
C ASP A 30 -13.30 17.27 -3.61
N GLU A 31 -12.45 18.24 -3.29
CA GLU A 31 -11.13 18.36 -3.92
C GLU A 31 -10.21 17.24 -3.46
N LEU A 32 -10.21 16.97 -2.16
CA LEU A 32 -9.42 15.91 -1.57
C LEU A 32 -9.90 14.53 -2.03
N ASP A 33 -11.21 14.30 -2.08
CA ASP A 33 -11.79 13.04 -2.57
C ASP A 33 -11.44 12.79 -4.04
N LYS A 34 -11.45 13.83 -4.87
CA LYS A 34 -10.95 13.73 -6.25
C LYS A 34 -9.46 13.40 -6.30
N ALA A 35 -8.64 14.06 -5.50
CA ALA A 35 -7.20 13.79 -5.45
C ALA A 35 -6.90 12.34 -5.01
N ILE A 36 -7.55 11.88 -3.95
CA ILE A 36 -7.45 10.51 -3.43
C ILE A 36 -7.83 9.50 -4.51
N LYS A 37 -8.96 9.71 -5.18
CA LYS A 37 -9.43 8.83 -6.26
C LYS A 37 -8.47 8.82 -7.44
N ILE A 38 -7.91 9.97 -7.83
CA ILE A 38 -6.93 10.06 -8.93
C ILE A 38 -5.65 9.27 -8.59
N ALA A 39 -5.19 9.29 -7.35
CA ALA A 39 -4.07 8.46 -6.90
C ALA A 39 -4.40 6.97 -6.75
N GLY A 40 -5.66 6.57 -6.91
CA GLY A 40 -6.09 5.18 -6.80
C GLY A 40 -6.39 4.73 -5.36
N TYR A 41 -6.65 5.68 -4.45
CA TYR A 41 -6.95 5.39 -3.05
C TYR A 41 -8.43 5.69 -2.70
N SER A 42 -8.80 5.33 -1.48
CA SER A 42 -10.05 5.63 -0.80
C SER A 42 -9.75 5.88 0.69
N TYR A 43 -10.74 6.38 1.43
CA TYR A 43 -10.58 6.77 2.83
C TYR A 43 -11.55 5.98 3.73
N ASP A 44 -11.04 5.42 4.82
CA ASP A 44 -11.83 4.77 5.88
C ASP A 44 -11.91 5.69 7.09
N GLN A 45 -13.06 6.34 7.24
CA GLN A 45 -13.32 7.27 8.34
C GLN A 45 -13.32 6.59 9.72
N LYS A 46 -13.60 5.29 9.82
CA LYS A 46 -13.67 4.60 11.12
C LYS A 46 -12.29 4.42 11.74
N GLN A 47 -11.28 4.18 10.91
CA GLN A 47 -9.89 3.98 11.33
C GLN A 47 -9.00 5.20 11.08
N ASP A 48 -9.51 6.20 10.36
CA ASP A 48 -8.79 7.39 9.89
C ASP A 48 -7.55 7.01 9.07
N ILE A 49 -7.77 6.21 8.02
CA ILE A 49 -6.71 5.72 7.11
C ILE A 49 -7.09 5.88 5.64
N PHE A 50 -6.07 6.00 4.80
CA PHE A 50 -6.18 5.86 3.35
C PHE A 50 -5.81 4.45 2.93
N TYR A 51 -6.43 3.95 1.86
CA TYR A 51 -6.19 2.60 1.38
C TYR A 51 -6.43 2.47 -0.13
N SER A 52 -5.80 1.50 -0.77
CA SER A 52 -5.88 1.26 -2.22
C SER A 52 -7.28 0.83 -2.66
N THR A 53 -7.70 1.32 -3.81
CA THR A 53 -8.83 0.76 -4.56
C THR A 53 -8.38 -0.50 -5.33
N ILE A 54 -9.34 -1.25 -5.88
CA ILE A 54 -9.06 -2.48 -6.63
C ILE A 54 -8.42 -2.23 -7.99
N ASP A 55 -8.79 -1.13 -8.65
CA ASP A 55 -8.31 -0.75 -9.98
C ASP A 55 -7.60 0.63 -9.96
N PRO A 56 -6.51 0.76 -9.18
CA PRO A 56 -5.71 1.97 -9.20
C PRO A 56 -4.80 1.93 -10.44
N TRP A 57 -4.36 3.09 -10.93
CA TRP A 57 -3.51 3.15 -12.12
C TRP A 57 -2.17 2.44 -11.95
N GLN A 58 -1.75 2.23 -10.69
CA GLN A 58 -0.59 1.43 -10.31
C GLN A 58 -0.67 -0.01 -10.85
N ARG A 59 -1.87 -0.51 -11.09
CA ARG A 59 -2.10 -1.84 -11.67
C ARG A 59 -1.51 -1.99 -13.07
N ASP A 60 -1.48 -0.91 -13.86
CA ASP A 60 -0.98 -0.92 -15.24
C ASP A 60 0.55 -0.88 -15.32
N ILE A 61 1.21 -0.52 -14.22
CA ILE A 61 2.67 -0.35 -14.18
C ILE A 61 3.40 -1.49 -13.49
N GLY A 62 2.69 -2.40 -12.81
CA GLY A 62 3.28 -3.58 -12.19
C GLY A 62 4.32 -3.23 -11.12
N TYR A 63 5.36 -4.06 -11.01
CA TYR A 63 6.42 -3.90 -10.03
C TYR A 63 7.79 -4.34 -10.56
N CYS A 64 8.84 -3.64 -10.15
CA CYS A 64 10.21 -4.14 -10.19
C CYS A 64 11.02 -3.61 -9.01
N ARG A 65 12.12 -4.28 -8.66
CA ARG A 65 12.99 -3.92 -7.53
C ARG A 65 13.51 -2.48 -7.59
N LEU A 66 13.64 -1.89 -8.79
CA LEU A 66 14.01 -0.48 -8.94
C LEU A 66 13.05 0.46 -8.19
N TYR A 67 11.77 0.11 -8.02
CA TYR A 67 10.82 0.95 -7.31
C TYR A 67 11.18 1.07 -5.83
N ASP A 68 11.57 -0.03 -5.19
CA ASP A 68 12.05 -0.01 -3.81
C ASP A 68 13.39 0.74 -3.68
N GLU A 69 14.28 0.61 -4.66
CA GLU A 69 15.54 1.38 -4.68
C GLU A 69 15.29 2.89 -4.74
N LEU A 70 14.21 3.31 -5.39
CA LEU A 70 13.81 4.71 -5.47
C LEU A 70 13.00 5.19 -4.27
N ALA A 71 12.62 4.30 -3.34
CA ALA A 71 11.74 4.64 -2.22
C ALA A 71 12.31 5.75 -1.32
N ALA A 72 13.57 5.61 -0.89
CA ALA A 72 14.25 6.59 -0.05
C ALA A 72 14.34 7.99 -0.71
N PRO A 73 14.80 8.12 -1.98
CA PRO A 73 14.73 9.40 -2.71
C PRO A 73 13.34 10.06 -2.73
N PHE A 74 12.26 9.28 -2.70
CA PHE A 74 10.88 9.78 -2.63
C PHE A 74 10.34 9.97 -1.20
N GLY A 75 11.21 9.93 -0.19
CA GLY A 75 10.82 10.16 1.20
C GLY A 75 10.25 8.94 1.93
N MET A 76 10.37 7.75 1.35
CA MET A 76 9.86 6.50 1.92
C MET A 76 10.98 5.70 2.56
N ILE A 77 10.86 5.42 3.86
CA ILE A 77 11.76 4.56 4.62
C ILE A 77 10.93 3.37 5.09
N ILE A 78 10.99 2.29 4.31
CA ILE A 78 10.11 1.12 4.42
C ILE A 78 10.89 -0.17 4.37
N ASP A 79 10.55 -1.11 5.25
CA ASP A 79 11.02 -2.48 5.14
C ASP A 79 10.22 -3.15 4.02
N CYS A 80 10.93 -3.88 3.15
CA CYS A 80 10.38 -4.62 2.02
C CYS A 80 10.77 -6.09 2.18
N GLU A 81 9.81 -6.99 2.04
CA GLU A 81 10.03 -8.43 2.14
C GLU A 81 9.32 -9.15 0.98
N PRO A 82 10.01 -9.42 -0.14
CA PRO A 82 9.48 -10.19 -1.24
C PRO A 82 9.64 -11.70 -1.00
N ILE A 83 8.55 -12.45 -1.16
CA ILE A 83 8.50 -13.91 -1.08
C ILE A 83 8.21 -14.47 -2.46
N TYR A 84 9.20 -15.14 -3.04
CA TYR A 84 9.13 -15.75 -4.36
C TYR A 84 8.77 -17.23 -4.29
N PHE A 85 7.89 -17.70 -5.17
CA PHE A 85 7.52 -19.11 -5.26
C PHE A 85 6.94 -19.45 -6.64
N GLU A 86 6.98 -20.71 -7.03
CA GLU A 86 6.42 -21.18 -8.29
C GLU A 86 5.08 -21.89 -8.08
N TYR A 87 4.08 -21.55 -8.90
CA TYR A 87 2.78 -22.21 -8.85
C TYR A 87 2.09 -22.16 -10.22
N LEU A 88 1.66 -23.33 -10.71
CA LEU A 88 1.08 -23.52 -12.05
C LEU A 88 1.94 -22.90 -13.16
N GLU A 89 3.24 -23.22 -13.16
CA GLU A 89 4.22 -22.77 -14.16
C GLU A 89 4.39 -21.23 -14.24
N LYS A 90 3.90 -20.51 -13.23
CA LYS A 90 4.15 -19.08 -13.06
C LYS A 90 5.09 -18.85 -11.88
N GLU A 91 5.99 -17.88 -12.04
CA GLU A 91 6.79 -17.33 -10.95
C GLU A 91 5.97 -16.25 -10.23
N TRP A 92 5.56 -16.53 -9.00
CA TRP A 92 4.79 -15.62 -8.15
C TRP A 92 5.72 -14.86 -7.20
N MET A 93 5.26 -13.67 -6.82
CA MET A 93 5.86 -12.88 -5.77
C MET A 93 4.74 -12.26 -4.92
N ILE A 94 4.76 -12.55 -3.62
CA ILE A 94 3.98 -11.80 -2.62
C ILE A 94 4.97 -10.91 -1.87
N VAL A 95 4.72 -9.61 -1.82
CA VAL A 95 5.62 -8.65 -1.16
C VAL A 95 4.91 -7.96 -0.02
N PHE A 96 5.62 -7.82 1.09
CA PHE A 96 5.17 -7.08 2.27
C PHE A 96 5.97 -5.79 2.41
N TRP A 97 5.27 -4.68 2.66
CA TRP A 97 5.92 -3.42 3.01
C TRP A 97 5.37 -2.85 4.30
N LYS A 98 6.23 -2.28 5.15
CA LYS A 98 5.84 -1.44 6.30
C LYS A 98 6.84 -0.33 6.55
N GLY A 99 6.37 0.83 6.98
CA GLY A 99 7.28 1.93 7.33
C GLY A 99 6.65 3.30 7.22
N GLN A 100 7.51 4.28 6.98
CA GLN A 100 7.14 5.69 6.82
C GLN A 100 7.17 6.07 5.35
N TYR A 101 6.07 6.63 4.87
CA TYR A 101 5.87 7.15 3.52
C TYR A 101 5.64 8.66 3.63
N ASP A 102 6.72 9.42 3.79
CA ASP A 102 6.66 10.87 3.96
C ASP A 102 5.76 11.30 5.15
N LEU A 103 4.53 11.75 4.87
CA LEU A 103 3.53 12.17 5.87
C LEU A 103 2.68 11.04 6.46
N VAL A 104 2.79 9.80 5.95
CA VAL A 104 1.95 8.69 6.40
C VAL A 104 2.78 7.51 6.90
N THR A 105 2.39 6.89 8.00
CA THR A 105 2.86 5.53 8.35
C THR A 105 1.94 4.52 7.68
N GLY A 106 2.48 3.46 7.09
CA GLY A 106 1.64 2.50 6.40
C GLY A 106 2.21 1.10 6.25
N ALA A 107 1.37 0.25 5.65
CA ALA A 107 1.66 -1.13 5.38
C ALA A 107 0.92 -1.64 4.13
N GLU A 108 1.52 -2.60 3.44
CA GLU A 108 1.05 -3.07 2.14
C GLU A 108 1.31 -4.58 1.97
N ILE A 109 0.41 -5.26 1.26
CA ILE A 109 0.62 -6.61 0.72
C ILE A 109 0.33 -6.58 -0.78
N GLY A 110 1.33 -6.88 -1.60
CA GLY A 110 1.20 -6.89 -3.07
C GLY A 110 1.40 -8.27 -3.67
N LEU A 111 0.64 -8.59 -4.72
CA LEU A 111 0.67 -9.85 -5.45
C LEU A 111 1.00 -9.62 -6.91
N TYR A 112 2.03 -10.34 -7.36
CA TYR A 112 2.52 -10.21 -8.71
C TYR A 112 2.97 -11.56 -9.29
N THR A 113 3.04 -11.62 -10.62
CA THR A 113 3.64 -12.72 -11.36
C THR A 113 4.70 -12.17 -12.29
N ARG A 114 5.83 -12.86 -12.42
CA ARG A 114 6.91 -12.44 -13.32
C ARG A 114 6.39 -12.38 -14.75
N ALA A 115 6.80 -11.35 -15.47
CA ALA A 115 6.42 -11.15 -16.86
C ALA A 115 7.64 -11.16 -17.78
N VAL A 116 8.55 -10.21 -17.58
CA VAL A 116 9.76 -10.04 -18.42
C VAL A 116 10.93 -9.58 -17.56
N ASP A 117 12.14 -9.72 -18.07
CA ASP A 117 13.30 -9.05 -17.50
C ASP A 117 13.44 -7.66 -18.12
N LEU A 118 13.61 -6.64 -17.28
CA LEU A 118 13.85 -5.27 -17.72
C LEU A 118 15.35 -4.97 -17.72
N ASN A 119 15.78 -4.21 -18.71
CA ASN A 119 17.10 -3.60 -18.73
C ASN A 119 16.95 -2.09 -19.00
N ILE A 120 17.00 -1.30 -17.93
CA ILE A 120 16.54 0.08 -17.89
C ILE A 120 17.47 0.90 -16.99
N LEU A 121 17.99 2.03 -17.49
CA LEU A 121 18.84 2.95 -16.71
C LEU A 121 20.03 2.24 -16.03
N GLY A 122 20.57 1.18 -16.65
CA GLY A 122 21.63 0.37 -16.08
C GLY A 122 21.19 -0.63 -14.98
N PHE A 123 19.90 -0.66 -14.64
CA PHE A 123 19.28 -1.71 -13.85
C PHE A 123 18.85 -2.86 -14.76
N SER A 124 19.33 -4.08 -14.46
CA SER A 124 18.86 -5.32 -15.08
C SER A 124 18.16 -6.16 -14.01
N GLY A 125 16.90 -6.51 -14.20
CA GLY A 125 16.15 -7.29 -13.23
C GLY A 125 14.73 -7.65 -13.64
N ALA A 126 14.16 -8.61 -12.93
CA ALA A 126 12.81 -9.10 -13.18
C ALA A 126 11.76 -8.01 -12.98
N TYR A 127 10.78 -8.01 -13.88
CA TYR A 127 9.57 -7.23 -13.79
C TYR A 127 8.36 -8.14 -13.63
N TYR A 128 7.44 -7.69 -12.80
CA TYR A 128 6.28 -8.44 -12.39
C TYR A 128 5.00 -7.66 -12.74
N ASP A 129 4.07 -8.32 -13.41
CA ASP A 129 2.73 -7.79 -13.63
C ASP A 129 1.87 -8.04 -12.39
N CYS A 130 0.93 -7.13 -12.13
CA CYS A 130 -0.10 -7.31 -11.12
C CYS A 130 -0.97 -8.52 -11.47
N VAL A 131 -1.38 -9.30 -10.46
CA VAL A 131 -2.25 -10.45 -10.71
C VAL A 131 -3.62 -10.05 -11.25
N SER A 132 -4.21 -10.96 -12.02
CA SER A 132 -5.54 -10.78 -12.61
C SER A 132 -6.65 -10.80 -11.54
N ASN A 133 -7.87 -10.38 -11.91
CA ASN A 133 -9.02 -10.45 -11.00
C ASN A 133 -9.42 -11.88 -10.61
N THR A 134 -9.03 -12.89 -11.39
CA THR A 134 -9.27 -14.30 -11.04
C THR A 134 -8.27 -14.82 -10.00
N ASP A 135 -7.14 -14.14 -9.87
CA ASP A 135 -5.99 -14.55 -9.06
C ASP A 135 -5.86 -13.76 -7.75
N LEU A 136 -6.83 -12.89 -7.43
CA LEU A 136 -6.85 -12.16 -6.16
C LEU A 136 -6.92 -13.12 -4.97
N LEU A 137 -6.19 -12.81 -3.89
CA LEU A 137 -6.19 -13.58 -2.66
C LEU A 137 -6.97 -12.87 -1.55
N GLU A 138 -7.61 -13.66 -0.70
CA GLU A 138 -8.15 -13.17 0.57
C GLU A 138 -6.99 -12.93 1.52
N MET A 139 -6.83 -11.68 1.95
CA MET A 139 -5.74 -11.26 2.83
C MET A 139 -6.26 -10.40 3.95
N SER A 140 -5.59 -10.45 5.08
CA SER A 140 -5.75 -9.45 6.13
C SER A 140 -4.43 -9.16 6.80
N TYR A 141 -4.32 -7.96 7.37
CA TYR A 141 -3.26 -7.66 8.30
C TYR A 141 -3.68 -6.64 9.35
N THR A 142 -2.93 -6.62 10.45
CA THR A 142 -2.99 -5.56 11.46
C THR A 142 -1.62 -4.91 11.59
N LEU A 143 -1.54 -3.60 11.34
CA LEU A 143 -0.31 -2.84 11.56
C LEU A 143 -0.28 -2.36 13.01
N LYS A 144 0.83 -2.63 13.69
CA LYS A 144 1.08 -2.22 15.08
C LYS A 144 2.33 -1.35 15.15
N LYS A 145 2.32 -0.41 16.08
CA LYS A 145 3.48 0.39 16.49
C LYS A 145 3.76 0.14 17.97
N ASN A 146 4.95 -0.36 18.29
CA ASN A 146 5.34 -0.73 19.65
C ASN A 146 4.30 -1.62 20.35
N GLY A 147 3.76 -2.60 19.61
CA GLY A 147 2.71 -3.52 20.07
C GLY A 147 1.28 -2.98 20.04
N ASN A 148 1.08 -1.66 19.92
CA ASN A 148 -0.25 -1.04 19.87
C ASN A 148 -0.78 -1.02 18.44
N ARG A 149 -2.05 -1.43 18.25
CA ARG A 149 -2.71 -1.41 16.94
C ARG A 149 -2.85 0.02 16.41
N LEU A 150 -2.37 0.25 15.19
CA LEU A 150 -2.68 1.46 14.42
C LEU A 150 -3.99 1.29 13.65
N PHE A 151 -4.09 0.23 12.83
CA PHE A 151 -5.28 -0.11 12.04
C PHE A 151 -5.20 -1.55 11.52
N SER A 152 -6.30 -2.03 10.93
CA SER A 152 -6.37 -3.33 10.26
C SER A 152 -6.99 -3.19 8.87
N ARG A 153 -6.56 -4.06 7.94
CA ARG A 153 -7.16 -4.23 6.62
C ARG A 153 -7.50 -5.69 6.39
N GLU A 154 -8.57 -5.93 5.66
CA GLU A 154 -8.99 -7.24 5.19
C GLU A 154 -9.67 -7.10 3.83
N GLY A 155 -9.49 -8.08 2.97
CA GLY A 155 -10.26 -8.24 1.75
C GLY A 155 -9.55 -9.06 0.69
N LYS A 156 -10.33 -9.47 -0.31
CA LYS A 156 -9.84 -10.10 -1.52
C LYS A 156 -9.23 -9.07 -2.47
N HIS A 157 -7.91 -9.05 -2.60
CA HIS A 157 -7.19 -7.98 -3.31
C HIS A 157 -5.90 -8.48 -3.99
N TRP A 158 -5.32 -7.65 -4.86
CA TRP A 158 -3.96 -7.85 -5.38
C TRP A 158 -2.94 -6.95 -4.68
N TRP A 159 -3.38 -5.79 -4.20
CA TRP A 159 -2.57 -4.82 -3.46
C TRP A 159 -3.31 -4.22 -2.27
N LEU A 160 -3.25 -4.86 -1.11
CA LEU A 160 -3.99 -4.46 0.09
C LEU A 160 -3.15 -3.48 0.91
N THR A 161 -3.51 -2.20 0.95
CA THR A 161 -2.69 -1.14 1.58
C THR A 161 -3.39 -0.37 2.68
N GLY A 162 -2.65 0.32 3.54
CA GLY A 162 -3.25 1.14 4.58
C GLY A 162 -2.26 2.17 5.06
N PHE A 163 -2.71 3.41 5.21
CA PHE A 163 -1.86 4.55 5.50
C PHE A 163 -2.53 5.48 6.51
N LYS A 164 -1.89 5.66 7.67
CA LYS A 164 -2.31 6.58 8.72
C LYS A 164 -1.59 7.91 8.54
N LEU A 165 -2.37 8.98 8.36
CA LEU A 165 -1.84 10.31 8.11
C LEU A 165 -1.37 11.01 9.39
N GLY A 166 -0.19 11.62 9.32
CA GLY A 166 0.40 12.41 10.40
C GLY A 166 1.03 11.58 11.52
N GLU A 167 1.02 10.25 11.42
CA GLU A 167 1.73 9.37 12.34
C GLU A 167 3.15 9.16 11.81
N PHE A 168 4.15 9.55 12.61
CA PHE A 168 5.55 9.25 12.33
C PHE A 168 5.92 7.91 12.95
N SER A 169 6.57 7.03 12.20
CA SER A 169 7.11 5.77 12.73
C SER A 169 8.50 5.48 12.19
N ASN A 170 9.33 4.85 13.02
CA ASN A 170 10.50 4.14 12.51
C ASN A 170 10.09 2.72 12.12
N PRO A 171 10.61 2.12 11.02
CA PRO A 171 10.23 0.77 10.63
C PRO A 171 10.43 -0.28 11.72
N SER A 172 11.45 -0.12 12.57
CA SER A 172 11.75 -0.99 13.71
C SER A 172 10.71 -0.93 14.84
N GLU A 173 9.86 0.10 14.86
CA GLU A 173 8.73 0.21 15.80
C GLU A 173 7.50 -0.55 15.29
N LEU A 174 7.50 -0.92 14.00
CA LEU A 174 6.33 -1.45 13.33
C LEU A 174 6.37 -2.97 13.20
N THR A 175 5.22 -3.61 13.42
CA THR A 175 5.00 -5.02 13.07
C THR A 175 3.68 -5.18 12.32
N MET A 176 3.63 -6.14 11.41
CA MET A 176 2.40 -6.53 10.71
C MET A 176 2.02 -7.96 11.07
N ASP A 177 0.85 -8.16 11.68
CA ASP A 177 0.28 -9.50 11.84
C ASP A 177 -0.53 -9.83 10.60
N ILE A 178 -0.12 -10.83 9.82
CA ILE A 178 -0.61 -11.11 8.48
C ILE A 178 -1.38 -12.43 8.45
N ASN A 179 -2.45 -12.49 7.65
CA ASN A 179 -3.12 -13.71 7.24
C ASN A 179 -3.34 -13.70 5.72
N ILE A 180 -3.01 -14.79 5.04
CA ILE A 180 -3.22 -14.95 3.59
C ILE A 180 -3.87 -16.31 3.36
N THR A 181 -5.01 -16.33 2.68
CA THR A 181 -5.67 -17.58 2.28
C THR A 181 -5.39 -17.88 0.82
N LEU A 182 -4.64 -18.97 0.59
CA LEU A 182 -4.29 -19.45 -0.74
C LEU A 182 -5.45 -20.28 -1.34
N PRO A 183 -5.58 -20.33 -2.69
CA PRO A 183 -6.71 -21.00 -3.34
C PRO A 183 -6.76 -22.51 -3.09
N ASN A 184 -5.60 -23.14 -2.86
CA ASN A 184 -5.51 -24.57 -2.55
C ASN A 184 -4.20 -24.92 -1.85
N VAL A 185 -4.14 -26.18 -1.41
CA VAL A 185 -3.00 -26.78 -0.72
C VAL A 185 -1.68 -26.67 -1.51
N ARG A 186 -1.73 -26.75 -2.85
CA ARG A 186 -0.52 -26.70 -3.69
C ARG A 186 0.10 -25.31 -3.70
N MET A 187 -0.72 -24.26 -3.86
CA MET A 187 -0.22 -22.88 -3.80
C MET A 187 0.22 -22.50 -2.38
N ARG A 188 -0.49 -22.99 -1.35
CA ARG A 188 -0.06 -22.84 0.05
C ARG A 188 1.33 -23.43 0.26
N ASP A 189 1.57 -24.67 -0.17
CA ASP A 189 2.84 -25.34 0.05
C ASP A 189 3.97 -24.67 -0.76
N ALA A 190 3.69 -24.19 -1.97
CA ALA A 190 4.63 -23.38 -2.74
C ALA A 190 4.98 -22.07 -2.01
N PHE A 191 3.99 -21.36 -1.46
CA PHE A 191 4.24 -20.14 -0.68
C PHE A 191 5.03 -20.42 0.61
N VAL A 192 4.78 -21.54 1.29
CA VAL A 192 5.56 -22.00 2.44
C VAL A 192 7.01 -22.27 2.06
N SER A 193 7.26 -22.91 0.90
CA SER A 193 8.61 -23.06 0.36
C SER A 193 9.26 -21.70 0.06
N GLY A 194 8.49 -20.73 -0.44
CA GLY A 194 8.95 -19.36 -0.64
C GLY A 194 9.38 -18.68 0.67
N LEU A 195 8.57 -18.79 1.73
CA LEU A 195 8.90 -18.28 3.07
C LEU A 195 10.18 -18.92 3.61
N TRP A 196 10.30 -20.24 3.50
CA TRP A 196 11.49 -20.97 3.90
C TRP A 196 12.74 -20.48 3.14
N ASN A 197 12.64 -20.30 1.82
CA ASN A 197 13.74 -19.79 0.99
C ASN A 197 14.12 -18.35 1.32
N ALA A 198 13.17 -17.53 1.77
CA ALA A 198 13.42 -16.17 2.24
C ALA A 198 14.09 -16.13 3.63
N GLY A 199 14.08 -17.24 4.37
CA GLY A 199 14.75 -17.36 5.67
C GLY A 199 13.81 -17.52 6.87
N TYR A 200 12.50 -17.64 6.67
CA TYR A 200 11.55 -17.83 7.77
C TYR A 200 11.64 -19.27 8.32
N PRO A 201 11.87 -19.45 9.63
CA PRO A 201 11.80 -20.75 10.26
C PRO A 201 10.34 -21.22 10.38
N LEU A 202 10.13 -22.55 10.48
CA LEU A 202 8.80 -23.16 10.44
C LEU A 202 7.92 -22.82 11.66
N ASP A 203 8.50 -22.32 12.75
CA ASP A 203 7.82 -21.92 13.98
C ASP A 203 7.40 -20.44 13.99
N GLU A 204 7.86 -19.63 13.03
CA GLU A 204 7.44 -18.23 12.88
C GLU A 204 6.12 -18.04 12.13
N PHE A 205 5.58 -19.10 11.54
CA PHE A 205 4.30 -19.05 10.85
C PHE A 205 3.42 -20.26 11.15
N ASN A 206 2.11 -20.01 11.12
CA ASN A 206 1.08 -21.02 11.34
C ASN A 206 0.40 -21.40 10.03
N ARG A 207 0.00 -22.67 9.94
CA ARG A 207 -0.76 -23.24 8.83
C ARG A 207 -2.13 -23.66 9.34
N ASN A 208 -3.20 -23.07 8.80
CA ASN A 208 -4.57 -23.48 9.07
C ASN A 208 -5.33 -23.68 7.76
N GLY A 209 -5.51 -24.92 7.33
CA GLY A 209 -6.06 -25.21 6.01
C GLY A 209 -5.17 -24.63 4.91
N ASN A 210 -5.72 -23.73 4.08
CA ASN A 210 -4.98 -23.00 3.06
C ASN A 210 -4.49 -21.62 3.52
N THR A 211 -4.72 -21.26 4.78
CA THR A 211 -4.32 -19.96 5.34
C THR A 211 -2.95 -20.06 6.00
N ILE A 212 -2.08 -19.11 5.67
CA ILE A 212 -0.80 -18.87 6.34
C ILE A 212 -0.90 -17.61 7.19
N SER A 213 -0.45 -17.69 8.44
CA SER A 213 -0.46 -16.57 9.38
C SER A 213 0.91 -16.39 10.02
N PHE A 214 1.42 -15.15 10.06
CA PHE A 214 2.73 -14.85 10.66
C PHE A 214 2.85 -13.35 11.01
N THR A 215 3.87 -12.99 11.78
CA THR A 215 4.16 -11.59 12.10
C THR A 215 5.40 -11.13 11.35
N PHE A 216 5.23 -10.18 10.44
CA PHE A 216 6.35 -9.50 9.79
C PHE A 216 6.87 -8.38 10.71
N SER A 217 8.05 -8.58 11.29
CA SER A 217 8.71 -7.62 12.19
C SER A 217 10.01 -7.07 11.59
N ASN A 218 10.95 -7.95 11.24
CA ASN A 218 12.17 -7.61 10.52
C ASN A 218 12.20 -8.39 9.20
N PRO A 219 12.68 -7.79 8.10
CA PRO A 219 12.90 -8.52 6.85
C PRO A 219 14.00 -9.55 7.03
N HIS A 220 13.79 -10.75 6.50
CA HIS A 220 14.82 -11.77 6.36
C HIS A 220 15.61 -11.58 5.07
N THR A 221 15.02 -10.92 4.08
CA THR A 221 15.67 -10.62 2.81
C THR A 221 16.52 -9.33 2.88
N PRO A 222 17.56 -9.20 2.05
CA PRO A 222 18.37 -7.99 2.01
C PRO A 222 17.54 -6.75 1.58
N PRO A 223 17.62 -5.64 2.34
CA PRO A 223 16.92 -4.41 1.99
C PRO A 223 17.45 -3.81 0.68
N PRO A 224 16.72 -2.86 0.07
CA PRO A 224 17.19 -2.10 -1.08
C PRO A 224 18.58 -1.48 -0.84
N LEU A 225 19.44 -1.47 -1.86
CA LEU A 225 20.82 -0.97 -1.76
C LEU A 225 20.88 0.53 -1.40
N THR A 226 19.82 1.27 -1.70
CA THR A 226 19.68 2.69 -1.33
C THR A 226 19.33 2.92 0.14
N ARG A 227 18.87 1.90 0.88
CA ARG A 227 18.66 1.97 2.34
C ARG A 227 20.00 1.98 3.06
N LYS A 228 20.54 3.18 3.28
CA LYS A 228 21.77 3.42 4.03
C LYS A 228 21.43 4.13 5.34
N PRO A 229 22.07 3.80 6.47
CA PRO A 229 21.76 4.44 7.76
C PRO A 229 21.81 5.97 7.74
N THR A 230 22.71 6.57 6.96
CA THR A 230 22.83 8.02 6.81
C THR A 230 21.66 8.63 6.04
N THR A 231 21.28 8.02 4.91
CA THR A 231 20.14 8.42 4.08
C THR A 231 18.83 8.25 4.84
N ASP A 232 18.65 7.10 5.49
CA ASP A 232 17.50 6.80 6.34
C ASP A 232 17.33 7.86 7.43
N ARG A 233 18.43 8.24 8.12
CA ARG A 233 18.37 9.27 9.18
C ARG A 233 17.93 10.63 8.64
N ILE A 234 18.49 11.08 7.52
CA ILE A 234 18.14 12.38 6.92
C ILE A 234 16.65 12.40 6.54
N ILE A 235 16.18 11.35 5.86
CA ILE A 235 14.79 11.26 5.42
C ILE A 235 13.84 11.13 6.59
N GLN A 236 14.16 10.30 7.59
CA GLN A 236 13.33 10.16 8.80
C GLN A 236 13.27 11.45 9.60
N SER A 237 14.35 12.24 9.70
CA SER A 237 14.30 13.56 10.32
C SER A 237 13.35 14.51 9.59
N LYS A 238 13.35 14.50 8.25
CA LYS A 238 12.36 15.24 7.44
C LYS A 238 10.93 14.72 7.73
N ASN A 239 10.71 13.40 7.64
CA ASN A 239 9.39 12.80 7.84
C ASN A 239 8.83 13.08 9.24
N GLN A 240 9.68 13.00 10.26
CA GLN A 240 9.34 13.33 11.64
C GLN A 240 8.90 14.79 11.76
N PHE A 241 9.70 15.73 11.23
CA PHE A 241 9.36 17.15 11.24
C PHE A 241 8.01 17.42 10.55
N LEU A 242 7.75 16.79 9.39
CA LEU A 242 6.50 16.95 8.66
C LEU A 242 5.31 16.42 9.46
N CYS A 243 5.44 15.26 10.10
CA CYS A 243 4.39 14.70 10.96
C CYS A 243 4.15 15.55 12.20
N GLU A 244 5.21 16.01 12.88
CA GLU A 244 5.10 16.91 14.04
C GLU A 244 4.39 18.22 13.67
N LYS A 245 4.75 18.82 12.53
CA LYS A 245 4.07 20.02 12.02
C LYS A 245 2.60 19.76 11.66
N PHE A 246 2.32 18.62 11.04
CA PHE A 246 0.95 18.20 10.78
C PHE A 246 0.14 18.09 12.08
N GLN A 247 0.69 17.42 13.10
CA GLN A 247 0.01 17.26 14.39
C GLN A 247 -0.16 18.59 15.14
N GLU A 248 0.83 19.49 15.08
CA GLU A 248 0.75 20.83 15.66
C GLU A 248 -0.43 21.62 15.06
N ILE A 249 -0.57 21.60 13.74
CA ILE A 249 -1.64 22.32 13.02
C ILE A 249 -3.02 21.67 13.24
N THR A 250 -3.05 20.35 13.31
CA THR A 250 -4.30 19.57 13.24
C THR A 250 -4.76 18.98 14.57
N GLY A 251 -4.01 19.13 15.66
CA GLY A 251 -4.26 18.46 16.94
C GLY A 251 -5.61 18.80 17.60
N SER A 252 -6.23 19.93 17.24
CA SER A 252 -7.58 20.31 17.69
C SER A 252 -8.70 19.90 16.73
N SER A 253 -8.37 19.29 15.59
CA SER A 253 -9.31 18.88 14.54
C SER A 253 -9.82 17.47 14.78
N ASN A 254 -11.14 17.30 14.69
CA ASN A 254 -11.78 15.99 14.94
C ASN A 254 -12.00 15.18 13.66
N THR A 255 -11.97 15.84 12.49
CA THR A 255 -12.32 15.24 11.21
C THR A 255 -11.24 15.53 10.17
N ILE A 256 -11.08 14.65 9.17
CA ILE A 256 -10.10 14.88 8.08
C ILE A 256 -10.38 16.20 7.33
N GLN A 257 -11.65 16.58 7.20
CA GLN A 257 -12.08 17.87 6.66
C GLN A 257 -11.45 19.04 7.43
N ASP A 258 -11.55 19.00 8.76
CA ASP A 258 -11.02 20.04 9.64
C ASP A 258 -9.49 20.06 9.59
N LYS A 259 -8.85 18.89 9.57
CA LYS A 259 -7.38 18.77 9.41
C LYS A 259 -6.93 19.44 8.11
N VAL A 260 -7.62 19.16 7.00
CA VAL A 260 -7.28 19.68 5.66
C VAL A 260 -7.49 21.20 5.58
N LYS A 261 -8.60 21.72 6.13
CA LYS A 261 -8.84 23.16 6.23
C LYS A 261 -7.81 23.87 7.10
N ALA A 262 -7.40 23.24 8.21
CA ALA A 262 -6.37 23.78 9.10
C ALA A 262 -5.01 23.85 8.37
N LEU A 263 -4.65 22.82 7.61
CA LEU A 263 -3.45 22.81 6.78
C LEU A 263 -3.50 23.88 5.69
N GLU A 264 -4.60 23.96 4.93
CA GLU A 264 -4.76 24.96 3.87
C GLU A 264 -4.56 26.38 4.40
N LYS A 265 -5.05 26.66 5.62
CA LYS A 265 -4.93 27.97 6.27
C LYS A 265 -3.55 28.24 6.88
N GLN A 266 -2.95 27.25 7.54
CA GLN A 266 -1.77 27.46 8.41
C GLN A 266 -0.46 26.99 7.77
N SER A 267 -0.50 26.06 6.82
CA SER A 267 0.65 25.65 6.02
C SER A 267 0.20 25.17 4.62
N PRO A 268 0.03 26.11 3.67
CA PRO A 268 -0.28 25.80 2.28
C PRO A 268 0.72 24.81 1.65
N GLU A 269 1.97 24.79 2.10
CA GLU A 269 3.00 23.86 1.64
C GLU A 269 2.66 22.41 2.00
N LEU A 270 2.28 22.15 3.25
CA LEU A 270 1.84 20.81 3.69
C LEU A 270 0.54 20.40 3.01
N TYR A 271 -0.40 21.33 2.82
CA TYR A 271 -1.62 21.10 2.05
C TYR A 271 -1.30 20.68 0.61
N HIS A 272 -0.43 21.42 -0.08
CA HIS A 272 -0.03 21.09 -1.45
C HIS A 272 0.72 19.76 -1.54
N MET A 273 1.53 19.41 -0.55
CA MET A 273 2.18 18.11 -0.49
C MET A 273 1.15 16.98 -0.34
N LEU A 274 0.18 17.10 0.58
CA LEU A 274 -0.92 16.14 0.73
C LEU A 274 -1.68 15.93 -0.59
N ILE A 275 -2.05 17.03 -1.27
CA ILE A 275 -2.77 16.99 -2.54
C ILE A 275 -1.89 16.44 -3.68
N ARG A 276 -0.57 16.70 -3.69
CA ARG A 276 0.37 16.18 -4.69
C ARG A 276 0.65 14.70 -4.53
N THR A 277 0.71 14.18 -3.31
CA THR A 277 0.78 12.74 -3.06
C THR A 277 -0.41 12.02 -3.71
N GLY A 278 -1.58 12.68 -3.76
CA GLY A 278 -2.76 12.24 -4.51
C GLY A 278 -2.71 12.43 -6.05
N LYS A 279 -1.78 13.22 -6.58
CA LYS A 279 -1.71 13.61 -8.01
C LYS A 279 -0.46 13.10 -8.75
N SER A 280 0.37 12.28 -8.11
CA SER A 280 1.65 11.78 -8.67
C SER A 280 1.50 11.00 -9.98
N LYS A 281 0.29 10.55 -10.32
CA LYS A 281 -0.06 9.82 -11.55
C LYS A 281 0.64 10.35 -12.81
N GLN A 282 0.70 11.67 -13.03
CA GLN A 282 1.22 12.23 -14.29
C GLN A 282 2.75 12.06 -14.48
N SER A 283 3.52 12.15 -13.39
CA SER A 283 4.96 11.86 -13.42
C SER A 283 5.22 10.38 -13.67
N TYR A 284 4.37 9.51 -13.11
CA TYR A 284 4.45 8.07 -13.33
C TYR A 284 3.91 7.64 -14.70
N GLU A 285 2.92 8.32 -15.29
CA GLU A 285 2.42 8.09 -16.64
C GLU A 285 3.51 8.34 -17.70
N THR A 286 4.39 9.31 -17.46
CA THR A 286 5.53 9.59 -18.35
C THR A 286 6.57 8.47 -18.28
N PHE A 287 6.82 7.94 -17.08
CA PHE A 287 7.72 6.82 -16.87
C PHE A 287 7.11 5.48 -17.34
N SER A 288 5.80 5.28 -17.16
CA SER A 288 5.08 4.08 -17.59
C SER A 288 4.93 4.03 -19.10
N GLY A 289 4.60 5.14 -19.76
CA GLY A 289 4.57 5.24 -21.22
C GLY A 289 5.93 4.91 -21.86
N TRP A 290 7.02 5.07 -21.12
CA TRP A 290 8.36 4.65 -21.54
C TRP A 290 8.64 3.16 -21.24
N LEU A 291 8.20 2.63 -20.10
CA LEU A 291 8.26 1.19 -19.76
C LEU A 291 7.45 0.34 -20.75
N THR A 292 6.21 0.71 -21.05
CA THR A 292 5.33 -0.03 -21.97
C THR A 292 5.86 -0.05 -23.40
N ARG A 293 6.58 1.00 -23.83
CA ARG A 293 7.28 1.03 -25.14
C ARG A 293 8.46 0.08 -25.21
N ASN A 294 9.08 -0.24 -24.07
CA ASN A 294 10.20 -1.19 -23.99
C ASN A 294 9.76 -2.62 -23.65
N LYS A 295 8.53 -2.84 -23.15
CA LYS A 295 7.92 -4.18 -23.02
C LYS A 295 7.62 -4.84 -24.38
N ASN A 296 7.40 -4.04 -25.43
CA ASN A 296 6.97 -4.50 -26.77
C ASN A 296 8.12 -4.54 -27.80
N LYS A 297 9.38 -4.47 -27.35
CA LYS A 297 10.57 -4.62 -28.20
C LYS A 297 11.33 -5.88 -27.78
#